data_AF-A0A5J5GD86-F1
#
_entry.id   AF-A0A5J5GD86-F1
#
_cell.length_a   1.000
_cell.length_b   1.000
_cell.length_c   1.000
_cell.angle_alpha   90.00
_cell.angle_beta   90.00
_cell.angle_gamma   90.00
#
_symmetry.space_group_name_H-M   'P 1'
#
loop_
_entity.id
_entity.type
_entity.pdbx_description
1 polymer ?
#
loop_
_entity_poly.entity_id
_entity_poly.type
_entity_poly.pdbx_seq_one_letter_code
_entity_poly.pdbx_strand_id
1 'polypeptide(L)' 'MDNVSFGPIRYNAADGAFEAKVDIARDGRTFRYPARYPAPLDMPSHKVRAGLAARARAMSDSGDLRSVL' A
#
# COMPACT_ATOMS: atom_id res chain seq x y z
N MET A 1 -7.60 -13.13 -9.71
CA MET A 1 -6.20 -12.66 -9.56
C MET A 1 -6.26 -11.17 -9.38
N ASP A 2 -6.04 -10.71 -8.15
CA ASP A 2 -6.02 -9.29 -7.82
C ASP A 2 -4.75 -8.70 -8.46
N ASN A 3 -4.89 -7.77 -9.40
CA ASN A 3 -3.73 -7.15 -10.02
C ASN A 3 -3.26 -5.99 -9.13
N VAL A 4 -2.05 -6.10 -8.58
CA VAL A 4 -1.49 -5.11 -7.66
C VAL A 4 -0.41 -4.32 -8.37
N SER A 5 -0.66 -3.02 -8.54
CA SER A 5 0.28 -2.06 -9.13
C SER A 5 0.77 -1.09 -8.07
N PHE A 6 2.08 -0.79 -8.11
CA PHE A 6 2.69 0.19 -7.21
C PHE A 6 2.93 1.48 -7.98
N GLY A 7 2.43 2.58 -7.44
CA GLY A 7 2.84 3.93 -7.83
C GLY A 7 4.24 4.27 -7.32
N PRO A 8 4.66 5.54 -7.44
CA PRO A 8 5.97 5.99 -7.00
C PRO A 8 6.12 5.78 -5.49
N ILE A 9 7.14 5.03 -5.09
CA ILE A 9 7.52 4.82 -3.70
C ILE A 9 8.43 5.97 -3.29
N ARG A 10 8.08 6.65 -2.21
CA ARG A 10 8.85 7.76 -1.65
C ARG A 10 9.25 7.42 -0.22
N TYR A 11 10.43 7.86 0.19
CA TYR A 11 10.84 7.78 1.58
C TYR A 11 10.64 9.13 2.25
N ASN A 12 9.95 9.13 3.39
CA ASN A 12 9.78 10.29 4.24
C ASN A 12 10.73 10.15 5.44
N ALA A 13 11.82 10.93 5.40
CA ALA A 13 12.85 10.90 6.43
C ALA A 13 12.41 11.53 7.76
N ALA A 14 11.43 12.43 7.76
CA ALA A 14 10.87 13.00 8.99
C ALA A 14 10.08 11.96 9.79
N ASP A 15 9.42 11.05 9.07
CA ASP A 15 8.54 10.01 9.62
C ASP A 15 9.21 8.63 9.72
N GLY A 16 10.42 8.47 9.18
CA GLY A 16 11.12 7.19 9.09
C GLY A 16 10.32 6.10 8.37
N ALA A 17 9.62 6.48 7.29
CA ALA A 17 8.66 5.60 6.63
C ALA A 17 8.68 5.72 5.11
N PHE A 18 8.39 4.60 4.46
CA PHE A 18 8.11 4.55 3.03
C PHE A 18 6.63 4.76 2.77
N GLU A 19 6.32 5.58 1.79
CA GLU A 19 4.97 5.91 1.38
C GLU A 19 4.81 5.60 -0.10
N ALA A 20 3.76 4.88 -0.46
CA ALA A 20 3.43 4.58 -1.84
C ALA A 20 1.93 4.50 -2.05
N LYS A 21 1.52 4.78 -3.28
CA LYS A 21 0.15 4.51 -3.74
C LYS A 21 0.12 3.09 -4.28
N VAL A 22 -0.79 2.26 -3.79
CA VAL A 22 -0.98 0.90 -4.30
C VAL A 22 -2.36 0.84 -4.94
N ASP A 23 -2.38 0.49 -6.22
CA ASP A 23 -3.57 0.29 -7.01
C ASP A 23 -3.91 -1.21 -7.02
N ILE A 24 -5.07 -1.59 -6.51
CA ILE A 24 -5.56 -2.97 -6.46
C ILE A 24 -6.76 -3.09 -7.39
N ALA A 25 -6.64 -3.90 -8.44
CA ALA A 25 -7.74 -4.21 -9.33
C ALA A 25 -8.55 -5.40 -8.77
N ARG A 26 -9.83 -5.15 -8.43
CA ARG A 26 -10.77 -6.15 -7.93
C ARG A 26 -12.14 -5.93 -8.59
N ASP A 27 -12.75 -7.00 -9.09
CA ASP A 27 -14.10 -6.97 -9.69
C ASP A 27 -14.27 -5.94 -10.83
N GLY A 28 -13.24 -5.80 -11.68
CA GLY A 28 -13.23 -4.80 -12.77
C GLY A 28 -13.08 -3.35 -12.33
N ARG A 29 -12.89 -3.09 -11.02
CA ARG A 29 -12.63 -1.76 -10.45
C ARG A 29 -11.21 -1.68 -9.91
N THR A 30 -10.59 -0.50 -10.04
CA THR A 30 -9.26 -0.23 -9.47
C THR A 30 -9.44 0.63 -8.23
N PHE A 31 -9.03 0.10 -7.09
CA PHE A 31 -9.03 0.81 -5.82
C PHE A 31 -7.62 1.27 -5.49
N ARG A 32 -7.48 2.56 -5.18
CA ARG A 32 -6.19 3.17 -4.86
C ARG A 32 -6.08 3.39 -3.36
N TYR A 33 -5.12 2.73 -2.74
CA TYR A 33 -4.85 2.84 -1.31
C TYR A 33 -3.51 3.55 -1.07
N PRO A 34 -3.48 4.63 -0.27
CA PRO A 34 -2.23 5.14 0.26
C PRO A 34 -1.70 4.17 1.32
N ALA A 35 -0.54 3.57 1.07
CA ALA A 35 0.13 2.67 2.01
C ALA A 35 1.37 3.38 2.59
N ARG A 36 1.50 3.31 3.91
CA ARG A 36 2.69 3.73 4.65
C ARG A 36 3.29 2.54 5.36
N TYR A 37 4.59 2.35 5.21
CA TYR A 37 5.36 1.29 5.85
C TYR A 37 6.55 1.90 6.62
N PRO A 38 6.50 1.95 7.97
CA PRO A 38 7.61 2.42 8.78
C PRO A 38 8.78 1.43 8.67
N ALA A 39 9.90 1.92 8.14
CA ALA A 39 11.10 1.13 7.92
C ALA A 39 12.30 2.07 7.70
N PRO A 40 13.51 1.68 8.13
CA PRO A 40 14.74 2.44 7.85
C PRO A 40 15.04 2.53 6.35
N LEU A 41 15.71 3.61 5.94
CA LEU A 41 16.06 3.86 4.53
C LEU A 41 16.86 2.72 3.89
N ASP A 42 17.72 2.04 4.67
CA ASP A 42 18.54 0.91 4.21
C ASP A 42 17.74 -0.40 4.03
N MET A 43 16.43 -0.39 4.32
CA MET A 43 15.57 -1.55 4.14
C MET A 43 15.57 -1.97 2.65
N PRO A 44 15.79 -3.26 2.35
CA PRO A 44 15.74 -3.74 0.98
C PRO A 44 14.40 -3.43 0.32
N SER A 45 14.44 -2.91 -0.90
CA SER A 45 13.26 -2.47 -1.65
C SER A 45 12.19 -3.56 -1.80
N HIS A 46 12.59 -4.83 -1.90
CA HIS A 46 11.65 -5.95 -1.94
C HIS A 46 10.85 -6.11 -0.62
N LYS A 47 11.47 -5.87 0.54
CA LYS A 47 10.78 -5.90 1.84
C LYS A 47 9.86 -4.71 2.00
N VAL A 48 10.30 -3.53 1.58
CA VAL A 48 9.47 -2.32 1.56
C VAL A 48 8.23 -2.52 0.71
N ARG A 49 8.39 -3.04 -0.52
CA ARG A 49 7.28 -3.35 -1.43
C ARG A 49 6.34 -4.39 -0.83
N ALA A 50 6.86 -5.45 -0.22
CA ALA A 50 6.05 -6.46 0.46
C ALA A 50 5.23 -5.86 1.62
N GLY A 51 5.85 -4.99 2.44
CA GLY A 51 5.16 -4.29 3.54
C GLY A 51 4.06 -3.35 3.05
N LEU A 52 4.33 -2.57 2.00
CA LEU A 52 3.35 -1.68 1.37
C LEU A 52 2.20 -2.47 0.73
N ALA A 53 2.51 -3.58 0.05
CA ALA A 53 1.51 -4.47 -0.53
C ALA A 53 0.62 -5.10 0.54
N ALA A 54 1.22 -5.59 1.63
CA ALA A 54 0.49 -6.17 2.75
C ALA A 54 -0.42 -5.13 3.42
N ARG A 55 0.04 -3.89 3.58
CA ARG A 55 -0.77 -2.79 4.15
C ARG A 55 -1.95 -2.43 3.23
N ALA A 56 -1.68 -2.26 1.94
CA ALA A 56 -2.72 -1.97 0.95
C ALA A 56 -3.74 -3.11 0.83
N ARG A 57 -3.27 -4.36 0.86
CA ARG A 57 -4.14 -5.54 0.86
C ARG A 57 -4.97 -5.62 2.13
N ALA A 58 -4.39 -5.38 3.30
CA ALA A 58 -5.14 -5.30 4.55
C ALA A 58 -6.19 -4.18 4.53
N MET A 59 -5.90 -3.02 3.91
CA MET A 59 -6.89 -1.95 3.71
C MET A 59 -7.99 -2.32 2.72
N SER A 60 -7.65 -3.07 1.68
CA SER A 60 -8.62 -3.60 0.71
C SER A 60 -9.49 -4.71 1.31
N ASP A 61 -8.93 -5.59 2.12
CA ASP A 61 -9.62 -6.69 2.80
C ASP A 61 -10.48 -6.15 3.96
N SER A 62 -9.99 -5.16 4.70
CA SER A 62 -10.78 -4.42 5.70
C SER A 62 -11.86 -3.53 5.09
N GLY A 63 -11.81 -3.33 3.76
CA GLY A 63 -12.81 -2.60 2.98
C GLY A 63 -14.18 -3.28 2.92
N ASP A 64 -14.34 -4.48 3.49
CA ASP A 64 -15.67 -5.07 3.76
C ASP A 64 -16.44 -4.33 4.87
N LEU A 65 -15.85 -3.33 5.54
CA LEU A 65 -16.53 -2.51 6.56
C LEU A 65 -16.40 -1.00 6.34
N ARG A 66 -17.57 -0.41 5.99
CA ARG A 66 -18.05 0.96 6.20
C ARG A 66 -17.74 2.04 5.14
N SER A 67 -18.52 2.02 4.07
CA SER A 67 -19.28 3.23 3.72
C SER A 67 -20.31 3.44 4.84
N VAL A 68 -20.06 4.39 5.76
CA VAL A 68 -21.15 4.87 6.62
C VAL A 68 -21.93 5.89 5.79
N LEU A 69 -23.23 5.62 5.67
CA LEU A 69 -24.28 6.50 5.15
C LEU A 69 -24.21 7.89 5.80
#